data_AF-A0A8B8NAQ3-F1
#
_entry.id   AF-A0A8B8NAQ3-F1
#
_cell.length_a   1.000
_cell.length_b   1.000
_cell.length_c   1.000
_cell.angle_alpha   90.00
_cell.angle_beta   90.00
_cell.angle_gamma   90.00
#
_symmetry.space_group_name_H-M   'P 1'
#
loop_
_entity.id
_entity.type
_entity.pdbx_description
1 polymer ?
#
loop_
_entity_poly.entity_id
_entity_poly.type
_entity_poly.pdbx_seq_one_letter_code
_entity_poly.pdbx_strand_id
1 'polypeptide(L)'
;MIIITTRDESILQNFGVDHAYDHKEMDNDQSLILFSKHAFRRDSPPGKFEDLAHEVVSIIGGLPLSLEVLGSLLCGKELAFWRGQIDKLKKVPPKKVREKLQISYDELEYEQKQIFLDIACFFIGTNRRTVSYMWDACGFFPEEGIEVLRFMSLIKIGNDHEFQMHDQLRDFGREIVREGNQEEPQNRSRLWDSEKVKKVLKKNKGTGNIVAINLSEGSSEGFGNIAERDDIIYTGEQFKNLTSLRFLRMEELVHLSGDFKGSMEELKWLRWPIWPMNFKMEEVHFSCSYFSIFARIHFTLHP
;
A
#
# COMPACT_ATOMS: atom_id res chain seq x y z
N MET A 1 36.27 5.47 19.36
CA MET A 1 35.29 5.09 18.33
C MET A 1 33.94 5.01 19.01
N ILE A 2 33.01 5.89 18.63
CA ILE A 2 31.62 5.86 19.09
C ILE A 2 30.80 5.32 17.92
N ILE A 3 29.97 4.30 18.15
CA ILE A 3 29.04 3.77 17.14
C ILE A 3 27.64 4.17 17.57
N ILE A 4 26.93 4.88 16.69
CA ILE A 4 25.53 5.28 16.88
C ILE A 4 24.68 4.44 15.91
N THR A 5 23.67 3.74 16.43
CA THR A 5 22.68 3.03 15.61
C THR A 5 21.34 3.71 15.76
N THR A 6 20.73 4.13 14.66
CA THR A 6 19.43 4.80 14.64
C THR A 6 18.65 4.36 13.41
N ARG A 7 17.31 4.34 13.54
CA ARG A 7 16.37 4.21 12.43
C ARG A 7 16.00 5.56 11.81
N ASP A 8 16.33 6.64 12.51
CA ASP A 8 16.09 8.03 12.16
C ASP A 8 17.38 8.67 11.66
N GLU A 9 17.48 8.86 10.35
CA GLU A 9 18.66 9.47 9.71
C GLU A 9 18.88 10.93 10.14
N SER A 10 17.83 11.65 10.54
CA SER A 10 17.96 13.04 11.01
C SER A 10 18.85 13.16 12.26
N ILE A 11 18.88 12.10 13.09
CA ILE A 11 19.79 12.01 14.23
C ILE A 11 21.24 12.02 13.75
N LEU A 12 21.58 11.30 12.68
CA LEU A 12 22.94 11.27 12.14
C LEU A 12 23.37 12.64 11.60
N GLN A 13 22.45 13.34 10.95
CA GLN A 13 22.69 14.69 10.43
C GLN A 13 22.90 15.70 11.57
N ASN A 14 22.06 15.65 12.60
CA ASN A 14 22.13 16.55 13.75
C ASN A 14 23.43 16.38 14.57
N PHE A 15 23.93 15.15 14.69
CA PHE A 15 25.19 14.88 15.38
C PHE A 15 26.44 15.10 14.52
N GLY A 16 26.30 15.34 13.21
CA GLY A 16 27.42 15.60 12.30
C GLY A 16 28.40 14.42 12.24
N VAL A 17 27.90 13.19 12.04
CA VAL A 17 28.75 11.98 12.05
C VAL A 17 29.76 11.96 10.89
N ASP A 18 30.99 11.51 11.16
CA ASP A 18 32.06 11.43 10.16
C ASP A 18 31.75 10.43 9.02
N HIS A 19 31.07 9.33 9.36
CA HIS A 19 30.73 8.25 8.44
C HIS A 19 29.33 7.73 8.73
N ALA A 20 28.46 7.76 7.72
CA ALA A 20 27.14 7.12 7.75
C ALA A 20 27.19 5.83 6.93
N TYR A 21 26.65 4.74 7.48
CA TYR A 21 26.50 3.46 6.79
C TYR A 21 25.03 3.07 6.78
N ASP A 22 24.43 3.01 5.58
CA ASP A 22 23.08 2.48 5.42
C ASP A 22 23.11 0.96 5.47
N HIS A 23 22.27 0.38 6.34
CA HIS A 23 22.22 -1.07 6.51
C HIS A 23 21.46 -1.69 5.34
N LYS A 24 22.19 -2.44 4.50
CA LYS A 24 21.59 -3.19 3.40
C LYS A 24 20.83 -4.40 3.92
N GLU A 25 19.75 -4.73 3.22
CA GLU A 25 19.03 -5.98 3.43
C GLU A 25 19.96 -7.18 3.23
N MET A 26 19.69 -8.25 3.96
CA MET A 26 20.42 -9.51 3.80
C MET A 26 20.13 -10.10 2.42
N ASP A 27 21.15 -10.66 1.78
CA ASP A 27 20.93 -11.44 0.57
C ASP A 27 20.19 -12.76 0.89
N ASN A 28 19.72 -13.46 -0.14
CA ASN A 28 18.94 -14.69 0.04
C ASN A 28 19.73 -15.80 0.75
N ASP A 29 21.04 -15.91 0.52
CA ASP A 29 21.87 -16.96 1.13
C ASP A 29 22.07 -16.67 2.62
N GLN A 30 22.41 -15.43 2.95
CA GLN A 30 22.50 -14.96 4.33
C GLN A 30 21.16 -15.14 5.06
N SER A 31 20.05 -14.82 4.39
CA SER A 31 18.70 -14.94 4.95
C SER A 31 18.34 -16.39 5.25
N LEU A 32 18.67 -17.31 4.34
CA LEU A 32 18.46 -18.73 4.52
C LEU A 32 19.31 -19.28 5.67
N ILE A 33 20.56 -18.85 5.80
CA ILE A 33 21.44 -19.24 6.91
C ILE A 33 20.87 -18.78 8.24
N LEU A 34 20.47 -17.50 8.34
CA LEU A 34 19.90 -16.96 9.58
C LEU A 34 18.61 -17.69 9.95
N PHE A 35 17.68 -17.81 9.00
CA PHE A 35 16.45 -18.54 9.22
C PHE A 35 16.71 -19.98 9.68
N SER A 36 17.64 -20.68 9.04
CA SER A 36 18.01 -22.06 9.38
C SER A 36 18.62 -22.17 10.78
N LYS A 37 19.41 -21.18 11.21
CA LYS A 37 19.97 -21.14 12.57
C LYS A 37 18.86 -21.05 13.61
N HIS A 38 17.79 -20.32 13.33
CA HIS A 38 16.65 -20.20 14.26
C HIS A 38 15.67 -21.38 14.18
N ALA A 39 15.40 -21.91 12.98
CA ALA A 39 14.46 -23.00 12.74
C ALA A 39 15.02 -24.40 13.04
N PHE A 40 16.30 -24.62 12.76
CA PHE A 40 16.92 -25.94 12.79
C PHE A 40 18.19 -26.02 13.64
N ARG A 41 18.69 -24.88 14.15
CA ARG A 41 19.97 -24.78 14.88
C ARG A 41 21.18 -25.21 14.04
N ARG A 42 21.10 -24.96 12.72
CA ARG A 42 22.11 -25.30 11.71
C ARG A 42 22.15 -24.22 10.63
N ASP A 43 23.19 -24.22 9.80
CA ASP A 43 23.34 -23.22 8.73
C ASP A 43 22.49 -23.52 7.48
N SER A 44 21.89 -24.70 7.38
CA SER A 44 21.04 -25.11 6.26
C SER A 44 19.81 -25.90 6.72
N PRO A 45 18.71 -25.86 5.94
CA PRO A 45 17.52 -26.64 6.24
C PRO A 45 17.77 -28.15 5.98
N PRO A 46 17.16 -29.06 6.76
CA PRO A 46 17.09 -30.46 6.37
C PRO A 46 16.32 -30.61 5.05
N GLY A 47 16.70 -31.54 4.18
CA GLY A 47 16.13 -31.66 2.82
C GLY A 47 14.59 -31.70 2.76
N LYS A 48 13.91 -32.33 3.74
CA LYS A 48 12.43 -32.33 3.79
C LYS A 48 11.77 -30.96 4.04
N PHE A 49 12.54 -29.96 4.46
CA PHE A 49 12.11 -28.59 4.75
C PHE A 49 12.74 -27.56 3.81
N GLU A 50 13.58 -27.98 2.85
CA GLU A 50 14.36 -27.09 2.01
C GLU A 50 13.48 -26.13 1.21
N ASP A 51 12.50 -26.67 0.46
CA ASP A 51 11.53 -25.87 -0.29
C ASP A 51 10.76 -24.88 0.61
N LEU A 52 10.33 -25.33 1.79
CA LEU A 52 9.59 -24.48 2.73
C LEU A 52 10.45 -23.37 3.32
N ALA A 53 11.74 -23.63 3.58
CA ALA A 53 12.67 -22.63 4.07
C ALA A 53 12.94 -21.56 3.00
N HIS A 54 13.14 -21.97 1.74
CA HIS A 54 13.26 -21.05 0.62
C HIS A 54 11.99 -20.23 0.40
N GLU A 55 10.82 -20.84 0.52
CA GLU A 55 9.54 -20.13 0.44
C GLU A 55 9.41 -19.06 1.53
N VAL A 56 9.78 -19.39 2.78
CA VAL A 56 9.78 -18.42 3.88
C VAL A 56 10.71 -17.25 3.61
N VAL A 57 11.95 -17.51 3.17
CA VAL A 57 12.93 -16.47 2.85
C VAL A 57 12.42 -15.58 1.71
N SER A 58 11.82 -16.17 0.68
CA SER A 58 11.23 -15.44 -0.44
C SER A 58 10.11 -14.49 0.00
N ILE A 59 9.27 -14.92 0.96
CA ILE A 59 8.15 -14.09 1.46
C ILE A 59 8.63 -12.99 2.40
N ILE A 60 9.58 -13.27 3.30
CA ILE A 60 10.06 -12.30 4.29
C ILE A 60 11.05 -11.30 3.69
N GLY A 61 11.84 -11.76 2.73
CA GLY A 61 13.01 -11.06 2.23
C GLY A 61 14.17 -11.03 3.24
N GLY A 62 15.05 -10.05 3.05
CA GLY A 62 16.32 -9.91 3.77
C GLY A 62 16.23 -9.29 5.16
N LEU A 63 15.10 -9.44 5.87
CA LEU A 63 14.87 -8.79 7.16
C LEU A 63 15.22 -9.69 8.36
N PRO A 64 16.33 -9.42 9.08
CA PRO A 64 16.86 -10.33 10.09
C PRO A 64 15.87 -10.67 11.20
N LEU A 65 15.18 -9.65 11.74
CA LEU A 65 14.24 -9.82 12.85
C LEU A 65 13.07 -10.75 12.47
N SER A 66 12.58 -10.61 11.24
CA SER A 66 11.44 -11.39 10.76
C SER A 66 11.81 -12.85 10.53
N LEU A 67 13.02 -13.09 9.99
CA LEU A 67 13.59 -14.42 9.83
C LEU A 67 13.82 -15.09 11.19
N GLU A 68 14.35 -14.36 12.18
CA GLU A 68 14.55 -14.87 13.55
C GLU A 68 13.22 -15.25 14.21
N VAL A 69 12.22 -14.36 14.15
CA VAL A 69 10.91 -14.57 14.79
C VAL A 69 10.24 -15.81 14.22
N LEU A 70 10.21 -15.94 12.89
CA LEU A 70 9.56 -17.07 12.23
C LEU A 70 10.36 -18.36 12.35
N GLY A 71 11.68 -18.33 12.20
CA GLY A 71 12.52 -19.50 12.42
C GLY A 71 12.33 -20.06 13.83
N SER A 72 12.33 -19.17 14.84
CA SER A 72 12.11 -19.58 16.23
C SER A 72 10.70 -20.15 16.48
N LEU A 73 9.67 -19.61 15.82
CA LEU A 73 8.29 -20.12 15.91
C LEU A 73 8.15 -21.52 15.30
N LEU A 74 8.86 -21.77 14.21
CA LEU A 74 8.79 -22.99 13.42
C LEU A 74 9.74 -24.11 13.94
N CYS A 75 10.65 -23.76 14.84
CA CYS A 75 11.61 -24.68 15.43
C CYS A 75 10.91 -25.89 16.08
N GLY A 76 11.29 -27.09 15.62
CA GLY A 76 10.74 -28.36 16.13
C GLY A 76 9.29 -28.66 15.74
N LYS A 77 8.69 -27.88 14.82
CA LYS A 77 7.33 -28.10 14.34
C LYS A 77 7.28 -29.01 13.12
N GLU A 78 6.14 -29.67 12.93
CA GLU A 78 5.89 -30.57 11.80
C GLU A 78 5.54 -29.82 10.51
N LEU A 79 5.66 -30.51 9.36
CA LEU A 79 5.42 -29.94 8.02
C LEU A 79 4.03 -29.30 7.86
N ALA A 80 3.00 -29.90 8.47
CA ALA A 80 1.64 -29.36 8.42
C ALA A 80 1.55 -27.97 9.09
N PHE A 81 2.19 -27.83 10.26
CA PHE A 81 2.25 -26.55 10.97
C PHE A 81 3.03 -25.50 10.17
N TRP A 82 4.15 -25.89 9.55
CA TRP A 82 4.93 -25.01 8.67
C TRP A 82 4.10 -24.43 7.54
N ARG A 83 3.42 -25.30 6.78
CA ARG A 83 2.53 -24.88 5.68
C ARG A 83 1.46 -23.90 6.15
N GLY A 84 0.80 -24.21 7.27
CA GLY A 84 -0.20 -23.32 7.85
C GLY A 84 0.34 -21.95 8.27
N GLN A 85 1.58 -21.88 8.80
CA GLN A 85 2.22 -20.59 9.11
C GLN A 85 2.64 -19.83 7.85
N ILE A 86 3.16 -20.51 6.84
CA ILE A 86 3.53 -19.91 5.55
C ILE A 86 2.29 -19.33 4.85
N ASP A 87 1.18 -20.07 4.83
CA ASP A 87 -0.10 -19.60 4.27
C ASP A 87 -0.64 -18.36 5.00
N LYS A 88 -0.40 -18.29 6.32
CA LYS A 88 -0.75 -17.11 7.12
C LYS A 88 0.18 -15.93 6.83
N LEU A 89 1.48 -16.20 6.67
CA LEU A 89 2.51 -15.20 6.39
C LEU A 89 2.26 -14.48 5.07
N LYS A 90 1.79 -15.19 4.04
CA LYS A 90 1.36 -14.60 2.75
C LYS A 90 0.23 -13.57 2.89
N LYS A 91 -0.47 -13.53 4.01
CA LYS A 91 -1.63 -12.67 4.24
C LYS A 91 -1.37 -11.52 5.20
N VAL A 92 -0.60 -11.79 6.27
CA VAL A 92 -0.37 -10.86 7.38
C VAL A 92 1.05 -11.06 7.96
N PRO A 93 1.78 -9.96 8.27
CA PRO A 93 3.09 -10.06 8.92
C PRO A 93 3.03 -10.71 10.32
N PRO A 94 4.11 -11.34 10.80
CA PRO A 94 4.17 -11.94 12.13
C PRO A 94 3.85 -10.93 13.23
N LYS A 95 3.14 -11.35 14.28
CA LYS A 95 2.67 -10.45 15.36
C LYS A 95 3.81 -9.63 15.97
N LYS A 96 4.94 -10.25 16.33
CA LYS A 96 6.10 -9.55 16.90
C LYS A 96 6.71 -8.53 15.95
N VAL A 97 6.65 -8.78 14.64
CA VAL A 97 7.12 -7.83 13.62
C VAL A 97 6.18 -6.63 13.58
N ARG A 98 4.86 -6.87 13.56
CA ARG A 98 3.83 -5.81 13.65
C ARG A 98 3.99 -4.98 14.91
N GLU A 99 4.20 -5.60 16.07
CA GLU A 99 4.42 -4.90 17.35
C GLU A 99 5.63 -3.94 17.28
N LYS A 100 6.70 -4.32 16.57
CA LYS A 100 7.85 -3.42 16.37
C LYS A 100 7.57 -2.30 15.36
N LEU A 101 6.91 -2.61 14.24
CA LEU A 101 6.54 -1.61 13.23
C LEU A 101 5.54 -0.58 13.79
N GLN A 102 4.66 -1.03 14.69
CA GLN A 102 3.68 -0.19 15.37
C GLN A 102 4.34 0.95 16.14
N ILE A 103 5.50 0.72 16.78
CA ILE A 103 6.22 1.76 17.53
C ILE A 103 6.60 2.92 16.60
N SER A 104 7.18 2.62 15.43
CA SER A 104 7.52 3.66 14.45
C SER A 104 6.27 4.35 13.89
N TYR A 105 5.19 3.61 13.69
CA TYR A 105 3.95 4.17 13.16
C TYR A 105 3.24 5.07 14.18
N ASP A 106 3.25 4.71 15.47
CA ASP A 106 2.59 5.48 16.52
C ASP A 106 3.21 6.87 16.71
N GLU A 107 4.51 6.99 16.44
CA GLU A 107 5.28 8.24 16.44
C GLU A 107 4.88 9.22 15.33
N LEU A 108 4.21 8.75 14.27
CA LEU A 108 3.76 9.62 13.17
C LEU A 108 2.56 10.48 13.56
N GLU A 109 2.55 11.72 13.08
CA GLU A 109 1.39 12.60 13.13
C GLU A 109 0.26 12.11 12.19
N TYR A 110 -0.93 12.69 12.33
CA TYR A 110 -2.11 12.20 11.62
C TYR A 110 -1.92 12.24 10.09
N GLU A 111 -1.40 13.34 9.57
CA GLU A 111 -1.16 13.60 8.16
C GLU A 111 -0.12 12.62 7.59
N GLN A 112 0.98 12.40 8.32
CA GLN A 112 2.02 11.44 8.00
C GLN A 112 1.48 10.00 7.98
N LYS A 113 0.61 9.63 8.93
CA LYS A 113 -0.11 8.35 8.93
C LYS A 113 -0.98 8.20 7.69
N GLN A 114 -1.68 9.25 7.27
CA GLN A 114 -2.48 9.21 6.04
C GLN A 114 -1.60 8.96 4.80
N ILE A 115 -0.46 9.64 4.69
CA ILE A 115 0.51 9.45 3.59
C ILE A 115 1.06 8.03 3.59
N PHE A 116 1.49 7.52 4.74
CA PHE A 116 2.01 6.15 4.87
C PHE A 116 1.01 5.10 4.38
N LEU A 117 -0.25 5.20 4.83
CA LEU A 117 -1.31 4.26 4.44
C LEU A 117 -1.68 4.39 2.96
N ASP A 118 -1.68 5.61 2.41
CA ASP A 118 -1.90 5.84 0.98
C ASP A 118 -0.81 5.18 0.14
N ILE A 119 0.47 5.31 0.53
CA ILE A 119 1.59 4.64 -0.14
C ILE A 119 1.43 3.12 -0.08
N ALA A 120 1.25 2.56 1.12
CA ALA A 120 1.10 1.12 1.33
C ALA A 120 -0.06 0.50 0.52
N CYS A 121 -1.16 1.24 0.35
CA CYS A 121 -2.33 0.76 -0.38
C CYS A 121 -2.22 0.97 -1.89
N PHE A 122 -1.69 2.11 -2.37
CA PHE A 122 -1.90 2.54 -3.75
C PHE A 122 -0.66 3.03 -4.51
N PHE A 123 0.34 3.58 -3.82
CA PHE A 123 1.35 4.42 -4.48
C PHE A 123 2.78 3.87 -4.48
N ILE A 124 3.00 2.61 -4.09
CA ILE A 124 4.28 1.92 -4.36
C ILE A 124 4.54 1.92 -5.87
N GLY A 125 5.76 2.30 -6.29
CA GLY A 125 6.16 2.46 -7.69
C GLY A 125 5.57 3.71 -8.37
N THR A 126 4.92 4.61 -7.62
CA THR A 126 4.38 5.86 -8.19
C THR A 126 5.34 7.02 -7.93
N ASN A 127 5.52 7.89 -8.92
CA ASN A 127 6.32 9.10 -8.79
C ASN A 127 5.74 10.04 -7.72
N ARG A 128 6.57 10.43 -6.73
CA ARG A 128 6.13 11.25 -5.58
C ARG A 128 5.53 12.59 -5.98
N ARG A 129 6.03 13.20 -7.07
CA ARG A 129 5.61 14.54 -7.50
C ARG A 129 4.15 14.54 -7.92
N THR A 130 3.68 13.46 -8.54
CA THR A 130 2.29 13.33 -8.99
C THR A 130 1.32 13.25 -7.81
N VAL A 131 1.66 12.46 -6.79
CA VAL A 131 0.77 12.21 -5.65
C VAL A 131 0.80 13.36 -4.64
N SER A 132 1.89 14.13 -4.58
CA SER A 132 2.04 15.25 -3.64
C SER A 132 0.91 16.27 -3.78
N TYR A 133 0.48 16.61 -5.00
CA TYR A 133 -0.65 17.54 -5.22
C TYR A 133 -1.96 17.08 -4.56
N MET A 134 -2.24 15.78 -4.54
CA MET A 134 -3.42 15.24 -3.85
C MET A 134 -3.31 15.47 -2.34
N TRP A 135 -2.15 15.17 -1.77
CA TRP A 135 -1.91 15.34 -0.33
C TRP A 135 -1.90 16.81 0.07
N ASP A 136 -1.37 17.71 -0.75
CA ASP A 136 -1.49 19.16 -0.58
C ASP A 136 -2.95 19.61 -0.54
N ALA A 137 -3.78 19.15 -1.49
CA ALA A 137 -5.21 19.46 -1.53
C ALA A 137 -5.99 18.87 -0.33
N CYS A 138 -5.42 17.88 0.36
CA CYS A 138 -5.96 17.33 1.61
C CYS A 138 -5.42 18.04 2.86
N GLY A 139 -4.45 18.94 2.73
CA GLY A 139 -3.77 19.59 3.85
C GLY A 139 -2.80 18.68 4.60
N PHE A 140 -2.14 17.72 3.93
CA PHE A 140 -1.24 16.74 4.57
C PHE A 140 0.25 17.08 4.52
N PHE A 141 0.62 18.26 4.02
CA PHE A 141 2.02 18.72 4.01
C PHE A 141 2.99 17.67 3.42
N PRO A 142 2.78 17.24 2.16
CA PRO A 142 3.49 16.12 1.55
C PRO A 142 5.00 16.25 1.57
N GLU A 143 5.57 17.45 1.47
CA GLU A 143 7.02 17.62 1.58
C GLU A 143 7.52 17.17 2.95
N GLU A 144 6.96 17.72 4.02
CA GLU A 144 7.33 17.37 5.40
C GLU A 144 7.01 15.90 5.71
N GLY A 145 5.82 15.43 5.36
CA GLY A 145 5.41 14.05 5.60
C GLY A 145 6.27 13.01 4.86
N ILE A 146 6.66 13.25 3.60
CA ILE A 146 7.55 12.34 2.86
C ILE A 146 8.95 12.33 3.49
N GLU A 147 9.47 13.48 3.91
CA GLU A 147 10.79 13.56 4.56
C GLU A 147 10.80 12.78 5.88
N VAL A 148 9.78 12.95 6.73
CA VAL A 148 9.66 12.21 8.00
C VAL A 148 9.59 10.70 7.75
N LEU A 149 8.75 10.24 6.82
CA LEU A 149 8.66 8.82 6.49
C LEU A 149 9.99 8.27 5.95
N ARG A 150 10.75 9.05 5.18
CA ARG A 150 12.09 8.66 4.71
C ARG A 150 13.08 8.59 5.87
N PHE A 151 13.12 9.61 6.73
CA PHE A 151 14.03 9.66 7.86
C PHE A 151 13.80 8.49 8.82
N MET A 152 12.56 8.12 9.08
CA MET A 152 12.20 6.95 9.89
C MET A 152 12.37 5.61 9.17
N SER A 153 12.92 5.60 7.95
CA SER A 153 13.13 4.42 7.12
C SER A 153 11.85 3.64 6.81
N LEU A 154 10.70 4.32 6.78
CA LEU A 154 9.39 3.73 6.45
C LEU A 154 9.13 3.69 4.94
N ILE A 155 9.85 4.51 4.17
CA ILE A 155 9.85 4.51 2.71
C ILE A 155 11.26 4.81 2.18
N LYS A 156 11.50 4.50 0.91
CA LYS A 156 12.64 4.97 0.12
C LYS A 156 12.12 5.68 -1.13
N ILE A 157 12.92 6.59 -1.67
CA ILE A 157 12.66 7.24 -2.96
C ILE A 157 13.67 6.69 -3.97
N GLY A 158 13.17 5.98 -4.98
CA GLY A 158 13.98 5.45 -6.07
C GLY A 158 14.54 6.54 -6.98
N ASN A 159 15.44 6.15 -7.89
CA ASN A 159 16.11 7.07 -8.81
C ASN A 159 15.13 7.87 -9.68
N ASP A 160 13.99 7.27 -10.07
CA ASP A 160 12.94 7.90 -10.88
C ASP A 160 11.92 8.70 -10.04
N HIS A 161 12.30 9.03 -8.79
CA HIS A 161 11.44 9.67 -7.79
C HIS A 161 10.20 8.86 -7.40
N GLU A 162 10.24 7.54 -7.61
CA GLU A 162 9.16 6.63 -7.23
C GLU A 162 9.23 6.23 -5.76
N PHE A 163 8.07 6.01 -5.14
CA PHE A 163 8.01 5.44 -3.80
C PHE A 163 8.39 3.96 -3.82
N GLN A 164 9.28 3.59 -2.91
CA GLN A 164 9.61 2.22 -2.58
C GLN A 164 9.25 1.99 -1.10
N MET A 165 8.59 0.87 -0.82
CA MET A 165 8.20 0.49 0.54
C MET A 165 8.43 -1.01 0.67
N HIS A 166 9.13 -1.42 1.73
CA HIS A 166 9.39 -2.82 1.98
C HIS A 166 8.07 -3.59 2.15
N ASP A 167 8.01 -4.83 1.67
CA ASP A 167 6.80 -5.67 1.68
C ASP A 167 6.17 -5.80 3.06
N GLN A 168 6.99 -5.93 4.10
CA GLN A 168 6.50 -5.95 5.49
C GLN A 168 5.86 -4.64 5.96
N LEU A 169 6.37 -3.47 5.52
CA LEU A 169 5.77 -2.17 5.82
C LEU A 169 4.47 -1.98 5.05
N ARG A 170 4.45 -2.38 3.78
CA ARG A 170 3.25 -2.41 2.94
C ARG A 170 2.16 -3.25 3.59
N ASP A 171 2.49 -4.48 3.97
CA ASP A 171 1.53 -5.43 4.53
C ASP A 171 1.09 -5.03 5.93
N PHE A 172 1.96 -4.39 6.71
CA PHE A 172 1.60 -3.75 7.97
C PHE A 172 0.62 -2.59 7.79
N GLY A 173 0.88 -1.64 6.87
CA GLY A 173 -0.06 -0.55 6.58
C GLY A 173 -1.42 -1.05 6.08
N ARG A 174 -1.41 -2.08 5.24
CA ARG A 174 -2.64 -2.75 4.78
C ARG A 174 -3.38 -3.48 5.90
N GLU A 175 -2.67 -4.02 6.89
CA GLU A 175 -3.28 -4.62 8.06
C GLU A 175 -3.91 -3.55 8.97
N ILE A 176 -3.27 -2.40 9.19
CA ILE A 176 -3.87 -1.26 9.90
C ILE A 176 -5.22 -0.87 9.27
N VAL A 177 -5.32 -0.83 7.94
CA VAL A 177 -6.59 -0.50 7.27
C VAL A 177 -7.66 -1.60 7.44
N ARG A 178 -7.24 -2.84 7.66
CA ARG A 178 -8.15 -3.97 7.95
C ARG A 178 -8.53 -4.04 9.42
N GLU A 179 -7.67 -3.57 10.32
CA GLU A 179 -7.89 -3.54 11.76
C GLU A 179 -9.08 -2.61 12.08
N GLY A 180 -10.15 -3.21 12.61
CA GLY A 180 -11.45 -2.57 12.83
C GLY A 180 -12.63 -3.46 12.43
N ASN A 181 -12.57 -4.15 11.28
CA ASN A 181 -13.54 -5.18 10.88
C ASN A 181 -12.99 -6.03 9.70
N GLN A 182 -12.56 -7.27 9.97
CA GLN A 182 -11.94 -8.12 8.95
C GLN A 182 -12.94 -8.55 7.86
N GLU A 183 -14.22 -8.71 8.20
CA GLU A 183 -15.23 -9.32 7.32
C GLU A 183 -15.92 -8.31 6.41
N GLU A 184 -15.91 -7.04 6.78
CA GLU A 184 -16.70 -5.99 6.13
C GLU A 184 -15.80 -4.93 5.47
N PRO A 185 -15.48 -5.06 4.17
CA PRO A 185 -14.66 -4.10 3.46
C PRO A 185 -15.21 -2.67 3.53
N GLN A 186 -16.53 -2.51 3.61
CA GLN A 186 -17.16 -1.18 3.64
C GLN A 186 -16.82 -0.33 4.87
N ASN A 187 -16.30 -0.94 5.93
CA ASN A 187 -15.89 -0.23 7.15
C ASN A 187 -14.41 0.20 7.12
N ARG A 188 -13.68 -0.14 6.06
CA ARG A 188 -12.26 0.18 5.91
C ARG A 188 -12.09 1.56 5.30
N SER A 189 -10.98 2.22 5.64
CA SER A 189 -10.68 3.54 5.08
C SER A 189 -10.22 3.51 3.62
N ARG A 190 -9.56 2.42 3.20
CA ARG A 190 -8.97 2.30 1.86
C ARG A 190 -9.33 0.95 1.27
N LEU A 191 -9.70 0.95 -0.01
CA LEU A 191 -10.04 -0.25 -0.76
C LEU A 191 -9.16 -0.37 -2.00
N TRP A 192 -8.25 -1.34 -1.99
CA TRP A 192 -7.32 -1.63 -3.10
C TRP A 192 -7.55 -3.00 -3.77
N ASP A 193 -8.39 -3.83 -3.16
CA ASP A 193 -8.73 -5.17 -3.65
C ASP A 193 -9.94 -5.07 -4.58
N SER A 194 -9.73 -5.37 -5.86
CA SER A 194 -10.72 -5.19 -6.94
C SER A 194 -12.02 -5.95 -6.67
N GLU A 195 -11.94 -7.18 -6.16
CA GLU A 195 -13.12 -8.00 -5.86
C GLU A 195 -13.93 -7.39 -4.72
N LYS A 196 -13.24 -6.95 -3.65
CA LYS A 196 -13.88 -6.29 -2.51
C LYS A 196 -14.50 -4.96 -2.91
N VAL A 197 -13.82 -4.15 -3.72
CA VAL A 197 -14.34 -2.88 -4.25
C VAL A 197 -15.59 -3.13 -5.10
N LYS A 198 -15.52 -4.05 -6.08
CA LYS A 198 -16.66 -4.44 -6.92
C LYS A 198 -17.86 -4.86 -6.06
N LYS A 199 -17.63 -5.67 -5.02
CA LYS A 199 -18.68 -6.12 -4.09
C LYS A 199 -19.32 -4.98 -3.28
N VAL A 200 -18.54 -4.02 -2.82
CA VAL A 200 -19.05 -2.86 -2.06
C VAL A 200 -19.90 -1.96 -2.96
N LEU A 201 -19.39 -1.58 -4.13
CA LEU A 201 -20.07 -0.67 -5.04
C LEU A 201 -21.31 -1.30 -5.69
N LYS A 202 -21.25 -2.55 -6.16
CA LYS A 202 -22.43 -3.23 -6.74
C LYS A 202 -23.59 -3.40 -5.75
N LYS A 203 -23.30 -3.39 -4.45
CA LYS A 203 -24.31 -3.52 -3.38
C LYS A 203 -24.66 -2.18 -2.73
N ASN A 204 -24.17 -1.06 -3.25
CA ASN A 204 -24.36 0.29 -2.70
C ASN A 204 -23.99 0.38 -1.20
N LYS A 205 -22.97 -0.38 -0.79
CA LYS A 205 -22.53 -0.48 0.61
C LYS A 205 -21.44 0.53 0.97
N GLY A 206 -21.15 1.50 0.10
CA GLY A 206 -20.19 2.56 0.43
C GLY A 206 -20.54 3.26 1.73
N THR A 207 -19.53 3.72 2.48
CA THR A 207 -19.69 4.48 3.71
C THR A 207 -18.76 5.69 3.72
N GLY A 208 -19.03 6.67 4.57
CA GLY A 208 -18.15 7.82 4.80
C GLY A 208 -16.78 7.44 5.40
N ASN A 209 -16.58 6.19 5.84
CA ASN A 209 -15.25 5.75 6.29
C ASN A 209 -14.29 5.60 5.11
N ILE A 210 -14.79 5.28 3.92
CA ILE A 210 -13.95 5.01 2.74
C ILE A 210 -13.48 6.35 2.15
N VAL A 211 -12.18 6.60 2.28
CA VAL A 211 -11.53 7.81 1.76
C VAL A 211 -10.82 7.58 0.43
N ALA A 212 -10.48 6.34 0.08
CA ALA A 212 -9.71 6.04 -1.11
C ALA A 212 -10.08 4.69 -1.74
N ILE A 213 -10.27 4.68 -3.06
CA ILE A 213 -10.64 3.49 -3.83
C ILE A 213 -9.73 3.32 -5.04
N ASN A 214 -9.32 2.07 -5.29
CA ASN A 214 -8.73 1.65 -6.54
C ASN A 214 -9.65 0.65 -7.26
N LEU A 215 -10.13 1.04 -8.43
CA LEU A 215 -10.97 0.24 -9.33
C LEU A 215 -10.16 -0.57 -10.35
N SER A 216 -8.83 -0.61 -10.25
CA SER A 216 -8.00 -1.46 -11.11
C SER A 216 -8.43 -2.92 -11.03
N GLU A 217 -8.48 -3.62 -12.17
CA GLU A 217 -8.53 -5.07 -12.10
C GLU A 217 -7.22 -5.56 -11.49
N GLY A 218 -7.31 -6.21 -10.32
CA GLY A 218 -6.16 -6.86 -9.73
C GLY A 218 -5.54 -7.81 -10.75
N SER A 219 -4.23 -7.71 -10.93
CA SER A 219 -3.42 -8.76 -11.53
C SER A 219 -3.49 -9.99 -10.61
N SER A 220 -4.61 -10.70 -10.60
CA SER A 220 -4.63 -12.09 -10.18
C SER A 220 -3.92 -12.87 -11.27
N GLU A 221 -2.83 -13.52 -10.88
CA GLU A 221 -2.07 -14.47 -11.70
C GLU A 221 -2.98 -15.33 -12.57
N GLY A 222 -2.83 -15.19 -13.89
CA GLY A 222 -3.64 -15.90 -14.87
C GLY A 222 -3.81 -15.08 -16.12
N PHE A 223 -2.89 -15.23 -17.08
CA PHE A 223 -3.19 -15.02 -18.49
C PHE A 223 -4.22 -16.08 -18.92
N GLY A 224 -5.46 -15.90 -18.46
CA GLY A 224 -6.58 -16.81 -18.67
C GLY A 224 -7.69 -16.05 -19.37
N ASN A 225 -7.76 -16.25 -20.68
CA ASN A 225 -8.88 -15.98 -21.57
C ASN A 225 -9.26 -14.49 -21.80
N ILE A 226 -9.01 -14.06 -23.04
CA ILE A 226 -9.64 -12.91 -23.72
C ILE A 226 -11.11 -13.29 -24.03
N ALA A 227 -11.85 -13.71 -23.01
CA ALA A 227 -13.30 -13.81 -23.10
C ALA A 227 -13.85 -12.43 -22.77
N GLU A 228 -14.54 -11.82 -23.74
CA GLU A 228 -15.42 -10.63 -23.63
C GLU A 228 -15.35 -9.93 -22.27
N ARG A 229 -14.37 -9.02 -22.10
CA ARG A 229 -14.35 -8.15 -20.93
C ARG A 229 -15.47 -7.13 -21.12
N ASP A 230 -16.62 -7.39 -20.50
CA ASP A 230 -17.70 -6.42 -20.41
C ASP A 230 -17.18 -5.11 -19.79
N ASP A 231 -17.50 -3.99 -20.44
CA ASP A 231 -17.29 -2.64 -19.88
C ASP A 231 -17.93 -2.57 -18.48
N ILE A 232 -17.12 -2.21 -17.47
CA ILE A 232 -17.63 -2.09 -16.11
C ILE A 232 -18.17 -0.68 -15.91
N ILE A 233 -19.48 -0.54 -15.97
CA ILE A 233 -20.17 0.74 -15.77
C ILE A 233 -20.55 0.90 -14.30
N TYR A 234 -20.12 2.02 -13.69
CA TYR A 234 -20.59 2.46 -12.39
C TYR A 234 -21.43 3.73 -12.49
N THR A 235 -22.44 3.87 -11.62
CA THR A 235 -23.34 5.04 -11.58
C THR A 235 -23.16 5.86 -10.31
N GLY A 236 -23.58 7.13 -10.35
CA GLY A 236 -23.45 8.06 -9.22
C GLY A 236 -24.10 7.57 -7.92
N GLU A 237 -25.18 6.79 -8.00
CA GLU A 237 -25.85 6.21 -6.83
C GLU A 237 -24.91 5.28 -6.03
N GLN A 238 -23.98 4.61 -6.70
CA GLN A 238 -23.03 3.70 -6.05
C GLN A 238 -21.96 4.45 -5.24
N PHE A 239 -21.75 5.74 -5.53
CA PHE A 239 -20.78 6.60 -4.85
C PHE A 239 -21.40 7.57 -3.86
N LYS A 240 -22.74 7.65 -3.80
CA LYS A 240 -23.48 8.62 -2.98
C LYS A 240 -23.16 8.56 -1.50
N ASN A 241 -22.93 7.35 -0.97
CA ASN A 241 -22.59 7.15 0.44
C ASN A 241 -21.09 7.27 0.74
N LEU A 242 -20.24 7.52 -0.27
CA LEU A 242 -18.79 7.68 -0.13
C LEU A 242 -18.45 9.16 0.10
N THR A 243 -19.03 9.74 1.15
CA THR A 243 -19.01 11.19 1.41
C THR A 243 -17.63 11.75 1.75
N SER A 244 -16.67 10.90 2.11
CA SER A 244 -15.28 11.31 2.43
C SER A 244 -14.26 10.83 1.40
N LEU A 245 -14.72 10.37 0.23
CA LEU A 245 -13.85 9.88 -0.83
C LEU A 245 -13.00 11.02 -1.40
N ARG A 246 -11.68 10.97 -1.15
CA ARG A 246 -10.70 11.94 -1.65
C ARG A 246 -9.88 11.43 -2.83
N PHE A 247 -9.77 10.11 -3.00
CA PHE A 247 -8.99 9.48 -4.07
C PHE A 247 -9.78 8.38 -4.79
N LEU A 248 -9.81 8.46 -6.11
CA LEU A 248 -10.35 7.43 -6.98
C LEU A 248 -9.35 7.11 -8.10
N ARG A 249 -8.95 5.85 -8.20
CA ARG A 249 -8.21 5.32 -9.35
C ARG A 249 -9.11 4.43 -10.18
N MET A 250 -9.12 4.69 -11.49
CA MET A 250 -9.84 3.93 -12.50
C MET A 250 -8.86 3.32 -13.49
N GLU A 251 -9.30 2.28 -14.20
CA GLU A 251 -8.59 1.68 -15.34
C GLU A 251 -9.40 1.84 -16.63
N GLU A 252 -8.80 1.45 -17.75
CA GLU A 252 -9.27 1.72 -19.11
C GLU A 252 -10.68 1.20 -19.39
N LEU A 253 -11.06 0.07 -18.79
CA LEU A 253 -12.35 -0.61 -19.00
C LEU A 253 -13.42 -0.22 -17.97
N VAL A 254 -13.12 0.75 -17.11
CA VAL A 254 -14.05 1.23 -16.08
C VAL A 254 -14.66 2.54 -16.55
N HIS A 255 -15.99 2.55 -16.64
CA HIS A 255 -16.77 3.69 -17.10
C HIS A 255 -17.66 4.21 -15.97
N LEU A 256 -17.84 5.52 -15.93
CA LEU A 256 -18.87 6.18 -15.13
C LEU A 256 -20.05 6.51 -16.03
N SER A 257 -21.28 6.41 -15.53
CA SER A 257 -22.48 6.77 -16.29
C SER A 257 -23.55 7.38 -15.38
N GLY A 258 -24.29 8.34 -15.90
CA GLY A 258 -25.35 9.05 -15.18
C GLY A 258 -24.84 10.23 -14.35
N ASP A 259 -25.72 10.78 -13.53
CA ASP A 259 -25.47 11.98 -12.73
C ASP A 259 -24.70 11.66 -11.43
N PHE A 260 -23.64 12.42 -11.17
CA PHE A 260 -22.82 12.35 -9.95
C PHE A 260 -22.99 13.57 -9.05
N LYS A 261 -23.95 14.45 -9.33
CA LYS A 261 -24.28 15.56 -8.44
C LYS A 261 -24.64 15.05 -7.05
N GLY A 262 -23.96 15.57 -6.03
CA GLY A 262 -24.11 15.10 -4.64
C GLY A 262 -23.32 13.82 -4.32
N SER A 263 -22.50 13.32 -5.24
CA SER A 263 -21.59 12.19 -5.05
C SER A 263 -20.14 12.66 -5.25
N MET A 264 -19.20 12.08 -4.50
CA MET A 264 -17.77 12.38 -4.61
C MET A 264 -17.38 13.86 -4.39
N GLU A 265 -18.13 14.61 -3.57
CA GLU A 265 -17.90 16.05 -3.35
C GLU A 265 -16.52 16.37 -2.74
N GLU A 266 -15.97 15.43 -1.96
CA GLU A 266 -14.65 15.54 -1.35
C GLU A 266 -13.50 15.00 -2.23
N LEU A 267 -13.78 14.60 -3.47
CA LEU A 267 -12.78 14.03 -4.36
C LEU A 267 -11.70 15.07 -4.70
N LYS A 268 -10.47 14.82 -4.26
CA LYS A 268 -9.31 15.67 -4.54
C LYS A 268 -8.50 15.17 -5.72
N TRP A 269 -8.58 13.87 -6.02
CA TRP A 269 -7.80 13.25 -7.08
C TRP A 269 -8.54 12.12 -7.78
N LEU A 270 -8.61 12.23 -9.12
CA LEU A 270 -9.12 11.20 -10.02
C LEU A 270 -8.00 10.78 -10.99
N ARG A 271 -7.57 9.51 -10.89
CA ARG A 271 -6.66 8.92 -11.87
C ARG A 271 -7.46 8.09 -12.87
N TRP A 272 -7.52 8.56 -14.12
CA TRP A 272 -8.20 7.86 -15.21
C TRP A 272 -7.29 7.79 -16.45
N PRO A 273 -6.76 6.60 -16.81
CA PRO A 273 -5.75 6.47 -17.86
C PRO A 273 -6.28 6.73 -19.28
N ILE A 274 -7.54 6.40 -19.57
CA ILE A 274 -8.18 6.66 -20.87
C ILE A 274 -9.51 7.36 -20.63
N TRP A 275 -9.58 8.62 -21.01
CA TRP A 275 -10.85 9.34 -21.09
C TRP A 275 -11.62 8.82 -22.32
N PRO A 276 -12.86 8.30 -22.20
CA PRO A 276 -13.59 7.84 -23.37
C PRO A 276 -13.84 9.00 -24.31
N MET A 277 -13.43 8.90 -25.58
CA MET A 277 -13.60 9.96 -26.59
C MET A 277 -15.06 10.41 -26.79
N ASN A 278 -16.04 9.63 -26.32
CA ASN A 278 -17.46 9.89 -26.48
C ASN A 278 -18.15 10.37 -25.18
N PHE A 279 -17.38 10.68 -24.12
CA PHE A 279 -17.93 11.09 -22.85
C PHE A 279 -18.31 12.58 -22.85
N LYS A 280 -19.60 12.89 -22.67
CA LYS A 280 -20.07 14.28 -22.56
C LYS A 280 -19.76 14.81 -21.16
N MET A 281 -18.97 15.89 -21.09
CA MET A 281 -18.60 16.54 -19.83
C MET A 281 -19.81 17.15 -19.08
N GLU A 282 -20.96 17.30 -19.76
CA GLU A 282 -22.22 17.77 -19.18
C GLU A 282 -22.85 16.81 -18.16
N GLU A 283 -22.34 15.57 -18.06
CA GLU A 283 -22.93 14.53 -17.19
C GLU A 283 -22.22 14.37 -15.84
N VAL A 284 -21.04 14.97 -15.66
CA VAL A 284 -20.24 14.79 -14.43
C VAL A 284 -19.59 16.10 -13.99
N HIS A 285 -20.26 16.79 -13.05
CA HIS A 285 -19.69 17.94 -12.37
C HIS A 285 -18.83 17.47 -11.19
N PHE A 286 -17.51 17.49 -11.36
CA PHE A 286 -16.57 17.29 -10.25
C PHE A 286 -16.08 18.64 -9.70
N SER A 287 -16.05 18.80 -8.38
CA SER A 287 -15.33 19.85 -7.66
C SER A 287 -13.83 19.52 -7.48
N CYS A 288 -13.25 18.73 -8.37
CA CYS A 288 -11.92 18.16 -8.20
C CYS A 288 -10.81 19.18 -8.54
N SER A 289 -9.82 19.31 -7.66
CA SER A 289 -8.74 20.29 -7.79
C SER A 289 -7.64 19.89 -8.79
N TYR A 290 -7.48 18.59 -9.09
CA TYR A 290 -6.43 18.11 -9.99
C TYR A 290 -6.87 16.89 -10.82
N PHE A 291 -6.78 17.02 -12.14
CA PHE A 291 -6.87 15.92 -13.11
C PHE A 291 -5.47 15.59 -13.61
N SER A 292 -4.99 14.37 -13.41
CA SER A 292 -3.88 13.85 -14.21
C SER A 292 -4.44 13.28 -15.51
N ILE A 293 -4.85 14.17 -16.41
CA ILE A 293 -5.11 13.86 -17.82
C ILE A 293 -3.87 14.37 -18.58
N PHE A 294 -3.28 13.57 -19.46
CA PHE A 294 -2.32 14.06 -20.47
C PHE A 294 -3.03 14.93 -21.55
N ALA A 295 -3.99 15.76 -21.14
CA ALA A 295 -4.67 16.73 -21.96
C ALA A 295 -4.99 17.95 -21.08
N ARG A 296 -4.48 19.08 -21.54
CA ARG A 296 -4.56 20.42 -20.96
C ARG A 296 -6.03 20.82 -20.77
N ILE A 297 -6.52 20.85 -19.53
CA ILE A 297 -7.86 21.41 -19.23
C ILE A 297 -7.71 22.89 -18.89
N HIS A 298 -8.32 23.73 -19.73
CA HIS A 298 -8.65 25.11 -19.38
C HIS A 298 -9.85 25.09 -18.43
N PHE A 299 -9.68 25.57 -17.20
CA PHE A 299 -10.83 25.97 -16.40
C PHE A 299 -11.34 27.32 -16.91
N THR A 300 -12.52 27.35 -17.50
CA THR A 300 -13.29 28.59 -17.62
C THR A 300 -14.05 28.79 -16.32
N LEU A 301 -13.46 29.56 -15.41
CA LEU A 301 -14.24 30.28 -14.40
C LEU A 301 -15.08 31.31 -15.16
N HIS A 302 -16.41 31.15 -15.15
CA HIS A 302 -17.31 32.23 -15.49
C HIS A 302 -17.82 32.90 -14.22
N PRO A 303 -18.06 34.22 -14.31
CA PRO A 303 -17.69 35.21 -13.29
C PRO A 303 -18.57 35.22 -12.04
#